data_AF-A0A7S2FQ75-F1
#
_entry.id   AF-A0A7S2FQ75-F1
#
_cell.length_a   1.000
_cell.length_b   1.000
_cell.length_c   1.000
_cell.angle_alpha   90.00
_cell.angle_beta   90.00
_cell.angle_gamma   90.00
#
_symmetry.space_group_name_H-M   'P 1'
#
loop_
_entity.id
_entity.type
_entity.pdbx_description
1 polymer ?
#
loop_
_entity_poly.entity_id
_entity_poly.type
_entity_poly.pdbx_seq_one_letter_code
_entity_poly.pdbx_strand_id
1 'polypeptide(L)'
;SFWSTTARVYDTSFTGCLGESSGGGLRASFGSVYMENASFLGCSTNGMNGGGGMRVVYAIYASLVGVSFKSCSSKSNGGGLSVLLSTYNLSSCSFVDCV
;
A
#
# COMPACT_ATOMS: atom_id res chain seq x y z
N SER A 1 1.90 25.78 9.14
CA SER A 1 3.11 24.95 9.01
C SER A 1 2.70 23.58 8.53
N PHE A 2 3.15 23.15 7.34
CA PHE A 2 2.92 21.79 6.85
C PHE A 2 4.04 20.92 7.39
N TRP A 3 3.77 20.14 8.44
CA TRP A 3 4.68 19.08 8.84
C TRP A 3 4.59 18.01 7.75
N SER A 4 5.58 17.90 6.87
CA SER A 4 5.66 16.74 5.97
C SER A 4 6.08 15.54 6.81
N THR A 5 5.10 14.81 7.34
CA THR A 5 5.36 13.53 7.99
C THR A 5 5.87 12.55 6.95
N THR A 6 6.97 11.88 7.27
CA THR A 6 7.53 10.82 6.45
C THR A 6 7.38 9.51 7.18
N ALA A 7 6.69 8.55 6.58
CA ALA A 7 6.66 7.18 7.05
C ALA A 7 7.76 6.37 6.36
N ARG A 8 8.51 5.60 7.14
CA ARG A 8 9.54 4.67 6.66
C ARG A 8 9.26 3.30 7.23
N VAL A 9 9.18 2.28 6.36
CA VAL A 9 8.91 0.90 6.75
C VAL A 9 9.92 0.01 6.04
N TYR A 10 10.60 -0.85 6.80
CA TYR A 10 11.68 -1.70 6.33
C TYR A 10 11.48 -3.11 6.87
N ASP A 11 11.79 -4.13 6.05
CA ASP A 11 11.87 -5.53 6.48
C ASP A 11 10.65 -6.00 7.31
N THR A 12 9.45 -5.61 6.88
CA THR A 12 8.19 -5.81 7.62
C THR A 12 7.20 -6.61 6.79
N SER A 13 6.45 -7.52 7.44
CA SER A 13 5.37 -8.29 6.82
C SER A 13 4.02 -7.95 7.43
N PHE A 14 3.05 -7.63 6.59
CA PHE A 14 1.64 -7.50 6.92
C PHE A 14 0.90 -8.74 6.41
N THR A 15 0.26 -9.50 7.31
CA THR A 15 -0.35 -10.79 6.95
C THR A 15 -1.80 -10.85 7.42
N GLY A 16 -2.71 -11.17 6.51
CA GLY A 16 -4.14 -11.38 6.81
C GLY A 16 -4.88 -10.13 7.31
N CYS A 17 -4.32 -8.94 7.09
CA CYS A 17 -4.92 -7.70 7.56
C CYS A 17 -6.20 -7.36 6.77
N LEU A 18 -7.22 -6.84 7.47
CA LEU A 18 -8.50 -6.45 6.88
C LEU A 18 -8.75 -4.95 7.10
N GLY A 19 -8.88 -4.21 6.00
CA GLY A 19 -9.29 -2.81 6.00
C GLY A 19 -10.80 -2.67 5.80
N GLU A 20 -11.48 -1.91 6.65
CA GLU A 20 -12.92 -1.64 6.45
C GLU A 20 -13.17 -0.71 5.26
N SER A 21 -12.35 0.34 5.12
CA SER A 21 -12.53 1.34 4.06
C SER A 21 -11.48 1.23 2.95
N SER A 22 -10.21 1.03 3.31
CA SER A 22 -9.08 1.01 2.38
C SER A 22 -7.81 0.46 2.98
N GLY A 23 -6.89 -0.03 2.12
CA GLY A 23 -5.51 -0.31 2.52
C GLY A 23 -5.44 -1.40 3.56
N GLY A 24 -5.75 -2.65 3.18
CA GLY A 24 -5.99 -3.72 4.14
C GLY A 24 -4.86 -3.96 5.12
N GLY A 25 -3.61 -3.87 4.66
CA GLY A 25 -2.42 -3.82 5.51
C GLY A 25 -2.01 -2.39 5.88
N LEU A 26 -1.98 -1.48 4.91
CA LEU A 26 -1.50 -0.10 5.13
C LEU A 26 -2.26 0.95 4.33
N ARG A 27 -2.61 2.06 4.99
CA ARG A 27 -3.11 3.27 4.35
C ARG A 27 -2.16 4.45 4.60
N ALA A 28 -1.47 4.90 3.55
CA ALA A 28 -0.67 6.12 3.58
C ALA A 28 -1.47 7.29 3.00
N SER A 29 -1.57 8.38 3.76
CA SER A 29 -2.29 9.58 3.35
C SER A 29 -1.54 10.81 3.82
N PHE A 30 -1.32 11.76 2.90
CA PHE A 30 -0.57 12.99 3.15
C PHE A 30 0.90 12.73 3.55
N GLY A 31 1.82 13.56 3.06
CA GLY A 31 3.27 13.37 3.31
C GLY A 31 3.93 12.35 2.39
N SER A 32 5.07 11.78 2.81
CA SER A 32 5.86 10.85 2.00
C SER A 32 5.95 9.46 2.63
N VAL A 33 5.95 8.42 1.80
CA VAL A 33 6.13 7.03 2.25
C VAL A 33 7.32 6.40 1.54
N TYR A 34 8.19 5.76 2.31
CA TYR A 34 9.30 4.97 1.81
C TYR A 34 9.19 3.56 2.38
N MET A 35 9.22 2.56 1.49
CA MET A 35 9.21 1.16 1.85
C MET A 35 10.30 0.40 1.13
N GLU A 36 10.98 -0.45 1.88
CA GLU A 36 11.97 -1.38 1.33
C GLU A 36 11.77 -2.77 1.91
N ASN A 37 11.82 -3.77 1.05
CA ASN A 37 11.78 -5.19 1.43
C ASN A 37 10.61 -5.55 2.36
N ALA A 38 9.44 -4.95 2.11
CA ALA A 38 8.22 -5.22 2.86
C ALA A 38 7.30 -6.22 2.11
N SER A 39 6.43 -6.91 2.83
CA SER A 39 5.47 -7.84 2.24
C SER A 39 4.05 -7.64 2.75
N PHE A 40 3.09 -7.86 1.86
CA PHE A 40 1.66 -7.91 2.14
C PHE A 40 1.12 -9.26 1.67
N LEU A 41 0.66 -10.10 2.59
CA LEU A 41 0.19 -11.46 2.31
C LEU A 41 -1.25 -11.65 2.77
N GLY A 42 -2.16 -11.92 1.84
CA GLY A 42 -3.57 -12.18 2.17
C GLY A 42 -4.29 -10.97 2.75
N CYS A 43 -3.78 -9.75 2.54
CA CYS A 43 -4.42 -8.52 3.02
C CYS A 43 -5.61 -8.17 2.13
N SER A 44 -6.70 -7.68 2.72
CA SER A 44 -7.90 -7.33 1.95
C SER A 44 -8.59 -6.08 2.45
N THR A 45 -9.41 -5.47 1.59
CA THR A 45 -10.28 -4.36 1.99
C THR A 45 -11.72 -4.58 1.54
N ASN A 46 -12.66 -4.32 2.44
CA ASN A 46 -14.09 -4.38 2.17
C ASN A 46 -14.64 -3.11 1.54
N GLY A 47 -13.96 -1.98 1.74
CA GLY A 47 -14.40 -0.68 1.26
C GLY A 47 -14.10 -0.43 -0.21
N MET A 48 -14.73 0.62 -0.75
CA MET A 48 -14.60 1.03 -2.15
C MET A 48 -13.31 1.82 -2.44
N ASN A 49 -12.50 2.11 -1.43
CA ASN A 49 -11.23 2.81 -1.60
C ASN A 49 -10.11 1.78 -1.67
N GLY A 50 -9.93 1.16 -2.84
CA GLY A 50 -9.14 -0.06 -3.00
C GLY A 50 -7.63 0.05 -2.71
N GLY A 51 -6.95 -1.10 -2.80
CA GLY A 51 -5.60 -1.37 -2.29
C GLY A 51 -5.65 -2.44 -1.20
N GLY A 52 -6.02 -3.67 -1.54
CA GLY A 52 -6.20 -4.76 -0.56
C GLY A 52 -4.98 -4.98 0.34
N GLY A 53 -3.77 -4.85 -0.21
CA GLY A 53 -2.55 -4.72 0.57
C GLY A 53 -2.34 -3.29 1.08
N MET A 54 -2.23 -2.33 0.16
CA MET A 54 -1.88 -0.96 0.49
C MET A 54 -2.63 0.07 -0.34
N ARG A 55 -3.02 1.18 0.31
CA ARG A 55 -3.53 2.37 -0.35
C ARG A 55 -2.64 3.58 -0.08
N VAL A 56 -2.26 4.29 -1.13
CA VAL A 56 -1.58 5.59 -1.09
C VAL A 56 -2.49 6.64 -1.70
N VAL A 57 -2.76 7.71 -0.95
CA VAL A 57 -3.63 8.79 -1.43
C VAL A 57 -3.12 10.15 -0.97
N TYR A 58 -3.10 11.14 -1.87
CA TYR A 58 -2.62 12.50 -1.57
C TYR A 58 -1.20 12.55 -0.97
N ALA A 59 -0.36 11.56 -1.27
CA ALA A 59 1.03 11.55 -0.83
C ALA A 59 1.87 12.46 -1.74
N ILE A 60 2.78 13.21 -1.15
CA ILE A 60 3.79 14.00 -1.85
C ILE A 60 4.64 13.05 -2.70
N TYR A 61 5.07 11.93 -2.11
CA TYR A 61 5.88 10.93 -2.79
C TYR A 61 5.76 9.56 -2.13
N ALA A 62 5.70 8.50 -2.93
CA ALA A 62 5.73 7.11 -2.48
C ALA A 62 6.84 6.33 -3.19
N SER A 63 7.82 5.83 -2.45
CA SER A 63 8.89 4.97 -2.98
C SER A 63 8.79 3.58 -2.38
N LEU A 64 8.50 2.58 -3.20
CA LEU A 64 8.44 1.18 -2.80
C LEU A 64 9.52 0.41 -3.56
N VAL A 65 10.43 -0.22 -2.84
CA VAL A 65 11.56 -0.98 -3.39
C VAL A 65 11.53 -2.39 -2.85
N GLY A 66 11.45 -3.40 -3.71
CA GLY A 66 11.41 -4.80 -3.28
C GLY A 66 10.15 -5.16 -2.48
N VAL A 67 9.06 -4.41 -2.62
CA VAL A 67 7.81 -4.68 -1.89
C VAL A 67 7.00 -5.75 -2.60
N SER A 68 6.57 -6.77 -1.86
CA SER A 68 5.76 -7.86 -2.38
C SER A 68 4.30 -7.78 -1.92
N PHE A 69 3.37 -8.00 -2.85
CA PHE A 69 1.95 -8.15 -2.59
C PHE A 69 1.55 -9.54 -3.09
N LYS A 70 1.02 -10.38 -2.20
CA LYS A 70 0.61 -11.74 -2.52
C LYS A 70 -0.78 -12.04 -2.00
N SER A 71 -1.65 -12.57 -2.84
CA SER A 71 -3.02 -12.98 -2.49
C SER A 71 -3.84 -11.86 -1.84
N CYS A 72 -3.54 -10.60 -2.17
CA CYS A 72 -4.24 -9.45 -1.61
C CYS A 72 -5.47 -9.10 -2.44
N SER A 73 -6.57 -8.67 -1.81
CA SER A 73 -7.84 -8.46 -2.52
C SER A 73 -8.58 -7.16 -2.20
N SER A 74 -9.24 -6.59 -3.19
CA SER A 74 -10.10 -5.43 -3.05
C SER A 74 -11.36 -5.56 -3.90
N LYS A 75 -12.48 -5.05 -3.41
CA LYS A 75 -13.72 -4.94 -4.19
C LYS A 75 -13.68 -3.79 -5.23
N SER A 76 -12.61 -3.01 -5.27
CA SER A 76 -12.44 -1.83 -6.11
C SER A 76 -11.04 -1.82 -6.72
N ASN A 77 -10.37 -0.67 -6.81
CA ASN A 77 -9.09 -0.54 -7.49
C ASN A 77 -7.95 -1.26 -6.76
N GLY A 78 -7.38 -2.28 -7.39
CA GLY A 78 -6.10 -2.90 -7.04
C GLY A 78 -6.16 -3.79 -5.81
N GLY A 79 -6.09 -5.10 -6.01
CA GLY A 79 -5.96 -6.07 -4.91
C GLY A 79 -4.69 -5.90 -4.08
N GLY A 80 -3.55 -5.58 -4.71
CA GLY A 80 -2.28 -5.37 -4.01
C GLY A 80 -2.09 -3.92 -3.56
N LEU A 81 -2.00 -3.01 -4.52
CA LEU A 81 -1.70 -1.59 -4.29
C LEU A 81 -2.65 -0.69 -5.09
N SER A 82 -3.10 0.39 -4.46
CA SER A 82 -3.79 1.49 -5.13
C SER A 82 -3.09 2.81 -4.82
N VAL A 83 -2.70 3.56 -5.85
CA VAL A 83 -2.08 4.87 -5.72
C VAL A 83 -2.95 5.90 -6.41
N LEU A 84 -3.34 6.95 -5.68
CA LEU A 84 -4.18 8.03 -6.21
C LEU A 84 -3.60 9.40 -5.85
N LEU A 85 -3.56 10.30 -6.84
CA LEU A 85 -3.13 11.71 -6.67
C LEU A 85 -1.81 11.83 -5.89
N SER A 86 -0.84 10.99 -6.26
CA SER A 86 0.46 10.89 -5.60
C SER A 86 1.53 10.61 -6.64
N THR A 87 2.72 11.18 -6.47
CA THR A 87 3.90 10.77 -7.23
C THR A 87 4.43 9.46 -6.65
N TYR A 88 4.80 8.50 -7.49
CA TYR A 88 5.27 7.20 -7.02
C TYR A 88 6.46 6.66 -7.82
N ASN A 89 7.26 5.83 -7.15
CA ASN A 89 8.30 4.99 -7.71
C ASN A 89 8.13 3.57 -7.17
N LEU A 90 7.99 2.60 -8.08
CA LEU A 90 7.92 1.18 -7.74
C LEU A 90 9.12 0.50 -8.41
N SER A 91 10.04 -0.03 -7.61
CA SER A 91 11.21 -0.75 -8.10
C SER A 91 11.22 -2.16 -7.52
N SER A 92 11.44 -3.16 -8.37
CA SER A 92 11.50 -4.58 -7.95
C SER A 92 10.29 -5.04 -7.12
N CYS A 93 9.13 -4.43 -7.31
CA CYS A 93 7.91 -4.81 -6.61
C CYS A 93 7.23 -5.98 -7.33
N SER A 94 6.60 -6.87 -6.58
CA SER A 94 5.90 -8.04 -7.14
C SER A 94 4.43 -8.06 -6.72
N PHE A 95 3.54 -8.38 -7.67
CA PHE A 95 2.12 -8.57 -7.42
C PHE A 95 1.73 -9.97 -7.89
N VAL A 96 1.39 -10.84 -6.94
CA VAL A 96 1.08 -12.24 -7.21
C VAL A 96 -0.31 -12.54 -6.66
N ASP A 97 -1.19 -13.10 -7.48
CA ASP A 97 -2.56 -13.49 -7.12
C ASP A 97 -3.36 -12.36 -6.44
N CYS A 98 -3.12 -11.12 -6.85
CA CYS A 98 -3.85 -9.96 -6.33
C CYS A 98 -5.07 -9.65 -7.19
N VAL A 99 -6.24 -9.49 -6.57
CA VAL A 99 -7.52 -9.24 -7.27
C VAL A 99 -8.21 -7.98 -6.79
#